data_AF-A0AAW0P9B7-F1
#
_entry.id   AF-A0AAW0P9B7-F1
#
_cell.length_a   1.000
_cell.length_b   1.000
_cell.length_c   1.000
_cell.angle_alpha   90.00
_cell.angle_beta   90.00
_cell.angle_gamma   90.00
#
_symmetry.space_group_name_H-M   'P 1'
#
loop_
_entity.id
_entity.type
_entity.pdbx_description
1 polymer ?
#
loop_
_entity_poly.entity_id
_entity_poly.type
_entity_poly.pdbx_seq_one_letter_code
_entity_poly.pdbx_strand_id
1 'polypeptide(L)'
;MEEKKKKTKKKKEEEEEEEEEEEEEEEEEEEEDKEGCQLSLSDEIEAFQNAITKVVTKEIDSLKTTTDSFGDDMKTMMTKHSESVTNDVKSDLTKFGTGIREDVNANVQTLVTRIQGLENKLQELGARLGAGMERLGDRSSPRSAGAAANTPAAGRGPAPGDVRGPVAGLSAETEVSARQQEDKGATLKKAVSSLHELPSDLAEALQAHLPKIHSSQDKLSRLQMAFLLYQMERMEIKDCKQLTERARIIYTKGVEKRIWSKDETPRGTPSMLLHLRDRMRQIFLKRRLSRQFEERVIEGIRQKMSRLENTSSAVVAEAGPGHTSRKPQVSVPKSSVK
;
A
#
# COMPACT_ATOMS: atom_id res chain seq x y z
N MET A 1 34.56 -55.67 99.80
CA MET A 1 33.77 -55.53 98.55
C MET A 1 34.32 -54.43 97.63
N GLU A 2 35.13 -53.48 98.10
CA GLU A 2 35.72 -52.45 97.21
C GLU A 2 36.86 -52.96 96.32
N GLU A 3 37.65 -53.96 96.72
CA GLU A 3 38.73 -54.48 95.86
C GLU A 3 38.23 -55.25 94.63
N LYS A 4 37.04 -55.87 94.69
CA LYS A 4 36.45 -56.56 93.53
C LYS A 4 35.92 -55.60 92.46
N LYS A 5 35.58 -54.35 92.83
CA LYS A 5 35.15 -53.31 91.87
C LYS A 5 36.33 -52.66 91.13
N LYS A 6 37.53 -52.63 91.73
CA LYS A 6 38.71 -52.05 91.07
C LYS A 6 39.32 -52.95 90.00
N LYS A 7 39.23 -54.28 90.16
CA LYS A 7 39.71 -55.25 89.15
C LYS A 7 38.81 -55.36 87.91
N THR A 8 37.51 -55.10 88.04
CA THR A 8 36.57 -55.16 86.90
C THR A 8 36.57 -53.89 86.05
N LYS A 9 37.02 -52.74 86.60
CA LYS A 9 37.16 -51.52 85.80
C LYS A 9 38.42 -51.53 84.92
N LYS A 10 39.55 -52.00 85.45
CA LYS A 10 40.81 -52.04 84.69
C LYS A 10 40.76 -53.03 83.52
N LYS A 11 40.05 -54.15 83.67
CA LYS A 11 39.90 -55.14 82.59
C LYS A 11 38.94 -54.70 81.46
N LYS A 12 38.14 -53.64 81.68
CA LYS A 12 37.21 -53.13 80.67
C LYS A 12 37.83 -51.98 79.87
N GLU A 13 38.71 -51.19 80.48
CA GLU A 13 39.48 -50.15 79.76
C GLU A 13 40.56 -50.77 78.85
N GLU A 14 41.16 -51.90 79.23
CA GLU A 14 42.23 -52.55 78.44
C GLU A 14 41.70 -53.40 77.26
N GLU A 15 40.40 -53.76 77.27
CA GLU A 15 39.73 -54.53 76.20
C GLU A 15 39.00 -53.59 75.20
N GLU A 16 38.81 -52.31 75.57
CA GLU A 16 38.21 -51.26 74.73
C GLU A 16 39.29 -50.48 73.94
N GLU A 17 40.55 -50.49 74.40
CA GLU A 17 41.71 -49.92 73.69
C GLU A 17 42.27 -50.86 72.60
N GLU A 18 42.10 -52.19 72.72
CA GLU A 18 42.51 -53.17 71.69
C GLU A 18 41.48 -53.29 70.54
N GLU A 19 40.21 -52.93 70.73
CA GLU A 19 39.19 -52.90 69.66
C GLU A 19 39.26 -51.62 68.80
N GLU A 20 39.79 -50.49 69.32
CA GLU A 20 39.96 -49.25 68.52
C GLU A 20 41.19 -49.28 67.60
N GLU A 21 42.25 -50.04 67.91
CA GLU A 21 43.43 -50.14 67.03
C GLU A 21 43.24 -51.11 65.83
N GLU A 22 42.30 -52.07 65.89
CA GLU A 22 42.00 -52.95 64.73
C GLU A 22 41.00 -52.33 63.72
N GLU A 23 40.20 -51.32 64.09
CA GLU A 23 39.32 -50.61 63.14
C GLU A 23 40.04 -49.49 62.35
N GLU A 24 41.15 -48.93 62.84
CA GLU A 24 41.91 -47.90 62.09
C GLU A 24 42.81 -48.48 60.98
N GLU A 25 43.23 -49.75 61.03
CA GLU A 25 44.04 -50.36 59.95
C GLU A 25 43.20 -50.88 58.76
N GLU A 26 41.89 -51.13 58.91
CA GLU A 26 41.01 -51.51 57.77
C GLU A 26 40.45 -50.30 56.99
N GLU A 27 40.43 -49.08 57.54
CA GLU A 27 39.98 -47.88 56.82
C GLU A 27 41.06 -47.26 55.91
N GLU A 28 42.35 -47.46 56.17
CA GLU A 28 43.42 -46.92 55.30
C GLU A 28 43.64 -47.72 54.00
N GLU A 29 43.30 -49.01 53.93
CA GLU A 29 43.35 -49.77 52.67
C GLU A 29 42.14 -49.50 51.74
N GLU A 30 41.03 -48.94 52.25
CA GLU A 30 39.83 -48.64 51.46
C GLU A 30 39.78 -47.22 50.84
N GLU A 31 40.73 -46.35 51.19
CA GLU A 31 40.85 -45.00 50.62
C GLU A 31 41.78 -44.96 49.38
N GLU A 32 42.81 -45.81 49.29
CA GLU A 32 43.73 -45.83 48.13
C GLU A 32 43.08 -46.37 46.84
N ASP A 33 42.05 -47.21 46.92
CA ASP A 33 41.34 -47.75 45.75
C ASP A 33 40.18 -46.86 45.25
N LYS A 34 39.77 -45.83 46.01
CA LYS A 34 38.71 -44.90 45.60
C LYS A 34 39.21 -43.71 44.77
N GLU A 35 40.48 -43.30 44.91
CA GLU A 35 41.08 -42.22 44.10
C GLU A 35 41.38 -42.65 42.65
N GLY A 36 41.66 -43.94 42.40
CA GLY A 36 41.94 -44.46 41.06
C GLY A 36 40.74 -44.43 40.10
N CYS A 37 39.51 -44.47 40.61
CA CYS A 37 38.30 -44.48 39.77
C CYS A 37 37.78 -43.07 39.42
N GLN A 38 37.99 -42.05 40.26
CA GLN A 38 37.47 -40.70 40.00
C GLN A 38 38.15 -39.99 38.84
N LEU A 39 39.44 -40.25 38.60
CA LEU A 39 40.18 -39.65 37.47
C LEU A 39 39.61 -40.09 36.11
N SER A 40 39.14 -41.34 35.99
CA SER A 40 38.57 -41.85 34.72
C SER A 40 37.23 -41.20 34.35
N LEU A 41 36.40 -40.89 35.35
CA LEU A 41 35.08 -40.27 35.12
C LEU A 41 35.23 -38.81 34.69
N SER A 42 36.18 -38.08 35.28
CA SER A 42 36.46 -36.69 34.89
C SER A 42 36.91 -36.60 33.43
N ASP A 43 37.81 -37.48 33.00
CA ASP A 43 38.29 -37.55 31.61
C ASP A 43 37.16 -37.92 30.63
N GLU A 44 36.27 -38.86 31.00
CA GLU A 44 35.11 -39.22 30.18
C GLU A 44 34.10 -38.07 30.06
N ILE A 45 33.84 -37.34 31.16
CA ILE A 45 32.97 -36.15 31.16
C ILE A 45 33.57 -35.06 30.27
N GLU A 46 34.87 -34.80 30.37
CA GLU A 46 35.54 -33.80 29.53
C GLU A 46 35.51 -34.21 28.05
N ALA A 47 35.76 -35.49 27.74
CA ALA A 47 35.65 -36.01 26.38
C ALA A 47 34.24 -35.86 25.82
N PHE A 48 33.21 -36.12 26.62
CA PHE A 48 31.81 -35.95 26.23
C PHE A 48 31.44 -34.47 26.03
N GLN A 49 31.88 -33.57 26.92
CA GLN A 49 31.70 -32.12 26.78
C GLN A 49 32.37 -31.59 25.51
N ASN A 50 33.59 -32.06 25.21
CA ASN A 50 34.30 -31.72 23.99
C ASN A 50 33.57 -32.23 22.73
N ALA A 51 33.01 -33.44 22.78
CA ALA A 51 32.21 -33.99 21.70
C ALA A 51 30.93 -33.17 21.44
N ILE A 52 30.19 -32.80 22.50
CA ILE A 52 29.01 -31.94 22.39
C ILE A 52 29.40 -30.58 21.82
N THR A 53 30.44 -29.95 22.36
CA THR A 53 30.89 -28.62 21.93
C THR A 53 31.25 -28.65 20.44
N LYS A 54 31.91 -29.70 19.97
CA LYS A 54 32.24 -29.88 18.55
C LYS A 54 31.01 -30.02 17.65
N VAL A 55 29.99 -30.79 18.07
CA VAL A 55 28.74 -30.94 17.32
C VAL A 55 27.96 -29.62 17.28
N VAL A 56 27.81 -28.95 18.43
CA VAL A 56 27.11 -27.67 18.54
C VAL A 56 27.79 -26.59 17.69
N THR A 57 29.11 -26.49 17.74
CA THR A 57 29.87 -25.52 16.94
C THR A 57 29.66 -25.75 15.44
N LYS A 58 29.72 -27.02 15.00
CA LYS A 58 29.47 -27.39 13.59
C LYS A 58 28.05 -27.00 13.14
N GLU A 59 27.05 -27.20 14.00
CA GLU A 59 25.65 -26.85 13.67
C GLU A 59 25.44 -25.34 13.65
N ILE A 60 26.08 -24.59 14.57
CA ILE A 60 26.09 -23.12 14.56
C ILE A 60 26.73 -22.59 13.28
N ASP A 61 27.85 -23.15 12.85
CA ASP A 61 28.51 -22.76 11.60
C ASP A 61 27.64 -23.07 10.36
N SER A 62 26.95 -24.22 10.35
CA SER A 62 25.98 -24.58 9.31
C SER A 62 24.79 -23.61 9.26
N LEU A 63 24.25 -23.23 10.43
CA LEU A 63 23.16 -22.25 10.51
C LEU A 63 23.62 -20.86 10.09
N LYS A 64 24.85 -20.47 10.44
CA LYS A 64 25.44 -19.18 10.06
C LYS A 64 25.60 -19.08 8.54
N THR A 65 26.22 -20.09 7.92
CA THR A 65 26.37 -20.14 6.46
C THR A 65 25.02 -20.14 5.73
N THR A 66 24.01 -20.86 6.25
CA THR A 66 22.65 -20.84 5.71
C THR A 66 22.01 -19.45 5.84
N THR A 67 22.17 -18.80 6.99
CA THR A 67 21.64 -17.45 7.25
C THR A 67 22.28 -16.41 6.36
N ASP A 68 23.60 -16.47 6.18
CA ASP A 68 24.36 -15.57 5.31
C ASP A 68 23.91 -15.74 3.85
N SER A 69 23.80 -16.99 3.36
CA SER A 69 23.32 -17.27 2.00
C SER A 69 21.90 -16.75 1.76
N PHE A 70 21.00 -16.91 2.74
CA PHE A 70 19.64 -16.37 2.68
C PHE A 70 19.64 -14.83 2.66
N GLY A 71 20.53 -14.21 3.43
CA GLY A 71 20.74 -12.77 3.44
C GLY A 71 21.16 -12.24 2.06
N ASP A 72 22.10 -12.91 1.41
CA ASP A 72 22.59 -12.56 0.08
C ASP A 72 21.53 -12.75 -1.01
N ASP A 73 20.74 -13.84 -0.94
CA ASP A 73 19.61 -14.08 -1.83
C ASP A 73 18.54 -12.99 -1.69
N MET A 74 18.21 -12.61 -0.45
CA MET A 74 17.23 -11.56 -0.18
C MET A 74 17.74 -10.19 -0.66
N LYS A 75 19.02 -9.89 -0.44
CA LYS A 75 19.66 -8.66 -0.94
C LYS A 75 19.61 -8.59 -2.47
N THR A 76 19.92 -9.70 -3.14
CA THR A 76 19.87 -9.81 -4.60
C THR A 76 18.44 -9.63 -5.12
N MET A 77 17.46 -10.27 -4.47
CA MET A 77 16.04 -10.13 -4.81
C MET A 77 15.56 -8.69 -4.65
N MET A 78 15.91 -8.04 -3.54
CA MET A 78 15.52 -6.65 -3.27
C MET A 78 16.17 -5.67 -4.24
N THR A 79 17.42 -5.93 -4.65
CA THR A 79 18.13 -5.12 -5.66
C THR A 79 17.47 -5.27 -7.03
N LYS A 80 17.18 -6.50 -7.46
CA LYS A 80 16.46 -6.74 -8.72
C LYS A 80 15.06 -6.10 -8.72
N HIS A 81 14.36 -6.17 -7.58
CA HIS A 81 13.04 -5.56 -7.46
C HIS A 81 13.11 -4.03 -7.50
N SER A 82 14.08 -3.42 -6.81
CA SER A 82 14.26 -1.96 -6.82
C SER A 82 14.66 -1.44 -8.20
N GLU A 83 15.52 -2.17 -8.93
CA GLU A 83 15.85 -1.89 -10.33
C GLU A 83 14.63 -1.99 -11.25
N SER A 84 13.82 -3.05 -11.11
CA SER A 84 12.58 -3.23 -11.88
C SER A 84 11.62 -2.06 -11.64
N VAL A 85 11.36 -1.70 -10.38
CA VAL A 85 10.46 -0.59 -10.03
C VAL A 85 11.00 0.74 -10.56
N THR A 86 12.32 0.96 -10.47
CA THR A 86 12.96 2.18 -10.99
C THR A 86 12.82 2.27 -12.51
N ASN A 87 13.00 1.15 -13.22
CA ASN A 87 12.84 1.08 -14.67
C ASN A 87 11.38 1.29 -15.10
N ASP A 88 10.42 0.72 -14.37
CA ASP A 88 8.99 0.90 -14.63
C ASP A 88 8.58 2.37 -14.44
N VAL A 89 8.99 2.99 -13.32
CA VAL A 89 8.73 4.41 -13.05
C VAL A 89 9.38 5.30 -14.10
N LYS A 90 10.63 5.00 -14.52
CA LYS A 90 11.33 5.74 -15.58
C LYS A 90 10.62 5.62 -16.93
N SER A 91 10.14 4.42 -17.27
CA SER A 91 9.37 4.16 -18.49
C SER A 91 8.07 4.95 -18.50
N ASP A 92 7.31 4.90 -17.40
CA ASP A 92 6.04 5.62 -17.29
C ASP A 92 6.22 7.13 -17.27
N LEU A 93 7.27 7.65 -16.61
CA LEU A 93 7.62 9.07 -16.65
C LEU A 93 7.99 9.52 -18.08
N THR A 94 8.69 8.66 -18.83
CA THR A 94 9.03 8.95 -20.23
C THR A 94 7.78 9.00 -21.10
N LYS A 95 6.87 8.03 -20.97
CA LYS A 95 5.58 8.02 -21.70
C LYS A 95 4.70 9.21 -21.33
N PHE A 96 4.68 9.59 -20.06
CA PHE A 96 3.95 10.76 -19.60
C PHE A 96 4.54 12.05 -20.21
N GLY A 97 5.87 12.17 -20.22
CA GLY A 97 6.56 13.30 -20.83
C GLY A 97 6.39 13.37 -22.36
N THR A 98 6.33 12.24 -23.07
CA THR A 98 5.99 12.22 -24.50
C THR A 98 4.55 12.64 -24.73
N GLY A 99 3.59 12.14 -23.93
CA GLY A 99 2.19 12.53 -24.04
C GLY A 99 1.96 14.04 -23.84
N ILE A 100 2.58 14.64 -22.81
CA ILE A 100 2.51 16.10 -22.62
C ILE A 100 3.08 16.86 -23.81
N ARG A 101 4.23 16.41 -24.36
CA ARG A 101 4.83 17.07 -25.52
C ARG A 101 3.94 17.00 -26.76
N GLU A 102 3.31 15.86 -27.00
CA GLU A 102 2.36 15.68 -28.10
C GLU A 102 1.13 16.58 -27.93
N ASP A 103 0.55 16.64 -26.74
CA ASP A 103 -0.60 17.50 -26.43
C ASP A 103 -0.25 19.00 -26.60
N VAL A 104 0.90 19.42 -26.08
CA VAL A 104 1.39 20.80 -26.23
C VAL A 104 1.63 21.12 -27.71
N ASN A 105 2.25 20.21 -28.46
CA ASN A 105 2.48 20.40 -29.90
C ASN A 105 1.16 20.50 -30.68
N ALA A 106 0.16 19.66 -30.36
CA ALA A 106 -1.17 19.74 -30.97
C ALA A 106 -1.87 21.08 -30.68
N ASN A 107 -1.77 21.57 -29.45
CA ASN A 107 -2.29 22.88 -29.06
C ASN A 107 -1.57 24.03 -29.77
N VAL A 108 -0.24 23.97 -29.89
CA VAL A 108 0.56 24.95 -30.64
C VAL A 108 0.15 24.96 -32.12
N GLN A 109 0.00 23.79 -32.75
CA GLN A 109 -0.47 23.70 -34.14
C GLN A 109 -1.86 24.30 -34.33
N THR A 110 -2.79 24.00 -33.41
CA THR A 110 -4.14 24.60 -33.42
C THR A 110 -4.07 26.13 -33.32
N LEU A 111 -3.19 26.67 -32.48
CA LEU A 111 -2.99 28.10 -32.34
C LEU A 111 -2.40 28.71 -33.62
N VAL A 112 -1.40 28.06 -34.22
CA VAL A 112 -0.79 28.48 -35.49
C VAL A 112 -1.83 28.56 -36.60
N THR A 113 -2.66 27.52 -36.76
CA THR A 113 -3.76 27.54 -37.76
C THR A 113 -4.75 28.68 -37.50
N ARG A 114 -5.07 28.96 -36.23
CA ARG A 114 -5.96 30.08 -35.87
C ARG A 114 -5.34 31.43 -36.20
N ILE A 115 -4.04 31.62 -35.94
CA ILE A 115 -3.31 32.85 -36.28
C ILE A 115 -3.32 33.05 -37.80
N GLN A 116 -2.98 32.03 -38.58
CA GLN A 116 -3.03 32.09 -40.05
C GLN A 116 -4.44 32.44 -40.56
N GLY A 117 -5.49 31.89 -39.94
CA GLY A 117 -6.87 32.24 -40.26
C GLY A 117 -7.22 33.71 -39.98
N LEU A 118 -6.62 34.32 -38.95
CA LEU A 118 -6.78 35.75 -38.65
C LEU A 118 -5.98 36.63 -39.63
N GLU A 119 -4.77 36.22 -40.01
CA GLU A 119 -3.96 36.91 -41.01
C GLU A 119 -4.68 36.96 -42.37
N ASN A 120 -5.27 35.85 -42.81
CA ASN A 120 -6.06 35.80 -44.04
C ASN A 120 -7.26 36.76 -43.99
N LYS A 121 -7.97 36.83 -42.85
CA LYS A 121 -9.09 37.77 -42.66
C LYS A 121 -8.64 39.22 -42.68
N LEU A 122 -7.49 39.53 -42.09
CA LEU A 122 -6.91 40.87 -42.13
C LEU A 122 -6.50 41.27 -43.55
N GLN A 123 -5.92 40.35 -44.32
CA GLN A 123 -5.61 40.57 -45.74
C GLN A 123 -6.89 40.82 -46.57
N GLU A 124 -7.95 40.04 -46.34
CA GLU A 124 -9.24 40.24 -46.99
C GLU A 124 -9.85 41.62 -46.66
N LEU A 125 -9.82 42.01 -45.39
CA LEU A 125 -10.28 43.34 -44.96
C LEU A 125 -9.43 44.46 -45.59
N GLY A 126 -8.11 44.29 -45.66
CA GLY A 126 -7.20 45.22 -46.33
C GLY A 126 -7.53 45.37 -47.82
N ALA A 127 -7.76 44.27 -48.53
CA ALA A 127 -8.15 44.28 -49.94
C ALA A 127 -9.52 44.96 -50.15
N ARG A 128 -10.51 44.66 -49.29
CA ARG A 128 -11.84 45.29 -49.34
C ARG A 128 -11.77 46.79 -49.08
N LEU A 129 -10.92 47.22 -48.14
CA LEU A 129 -10.69 48.63 -47.86
C LEU A 129 -10.03 49.33 -49.05
N GLY A 130 -8.98 48.72 -49.63
CA GLY A 130 -8.30 49.24 -50.82
C GLY A 130 -9.26 49.44 -51.99
N ALA A 131 -10.06 48.42 -52.31
CA ALA A 131 -11.09 48.52 -53.35
C ALA A 131 -12.16 49.58 -53.03
N GLY A 132 -12.50 49.77 -51.75
CA GLY A 132 -13.40 50.83 -51.31
C GLY A 132 -12.82 52.23 -51.53
N MET A 133 -11.52 52.41 -51.28
CA MET A 133 -10.81 53.67 -51.49
C MET A 133 -10.65 54.01 -52.98
N GLU A 134 -10.36 53.04 -53.84
CA GLU A 134 -10.33 53.25 -55.31
C GLU A 134 -11.67 53.77 -55.83
N ARG A 135 -12.79 53.19 -55.38
CA ARG A 135 -14.15 53.66 -55.73
C ARG A 135 -14.44 55.09 -55.25
N LEU A 136 -13.86 55.52 -54.14
CA LEU A 136 -13.99 56.89 -53.64
C LEU A 136 -13.11 57.86 -54.44
N GLY A 137 -11.90 57.45 -54.84
CA GLY A 137 -11.02 58.19 -55.73
C GLY A 137 -11.69 58.50 -57.07
N ASP A 138 -12.29 57.50 -57.71
CA ASP A 138 -12.99 57.66 -59.00
C ASP A 138 -14.20 58.61 -58.92
N ARG A 139 -14.85 58.68 -57.76
CA ARG A 139 -15.99 59.61 -57.54
C ARG A 139 -15.57 61.04 -57.25
N SER A 140 -14.31 61.26 -56.86
CA SER A 140 -13.80 62.58 -56.51
C SER A 140 -13.27 63.38 -57.70
N SER A 141 -13.23 62.81 -58.91
CA SER A 141 -12.91 63.56 -60.13
C SER A 141 -14.11 64.44 -60.52
N PRO A 142 -14.06 65.78 -60.33
CA PRO A 142 -15.18 66.65 -60.65
C PRO A 142 -15.29 66.70 -62.16
N ARG A 143 -16.36 66.12 -62.68
CA ARG A 143 -16.75 66.27 -64.08
C ARG A 143 -17.08 67.74 -64.30
N SER A 144 -16.08 68.48 -64.76
CA SER A 144 -16.24 69.82 -65.25
C SER A 144 -17.04 69.78 -66.56
N ALA A 145 -18.03 70.68 -66.58
CA ALA A 145 -18.81 71.15 -67.73
C ALA A 145 -19.93 70.25 -68.29
N GLY A 146 -21.15 70.83 -68.25
CA GLY A 146 -21.94 70.95 -69.48
C GLY A 146 -23.40 70.52 -69.43
N ALA A 147 -24.27 71.53 -69.39
CA ALA A 147 -25.55 71.62 -70.11
C ALA A 147 -26.81 70.84 -69.61
N ALA A 148 -27.72 71.66 -69.07
CA ALA A 148 -29.09 71.89 -69.54
C ALA A 148 -30.09 70.71 -69.71
N ALA A 149 -31.19 70.85 -68.95
CA ALA A 149 -32.59 70.69 -69.34
C ALA A 149 -33.05 69.35 -69.96
N ASN A 150 -33.88 68.61 -69.20
CA ASN A 150 -35.32 68.47 -69.49
C ASN A 150 -35.97 67.37 -68.61
N THR A 151 -37.00 67.78 -67.86
CA THR A 151 -38.16 66.97 -67.46
C THR A 151 -38.86 66.44 -68.73
N PRO A 152 -39.59 65.29 -68.72
CA PRO A 152 -40.89 65.26 -68.04
C PRO A 152 -41.37 63.90 -67.48
N ALA A 153 -42.37 64.03 -66.60
CA ALA A 153 -43.62 63.26 -66.52
C ALA A 153 -43.63 61.71 -66.46
N ALA A 154 -44.18 61.22 -65.34
CA ALA A 154 -45.33 60.32 -65.22
C ALA A 154 -45.48 59.14 -66.21
N GLY A 155 -45.46 57.92 -65.66
CA GLY A 155 -45.95 56.73 -66.35
C GLY A 155 -46.01 55.48 -65.48
N ARG A 156 -47.22 55.18 -64.98
CA ARG A 156 -47.86 53.87 -64.71
C ARG A 156 -47.03 52.63 -64.35
N GLY A 157 -47.48 51.93 -63.28
CA GLY A 157 -47.07 50.57 -62.87
C GLY A 157 -47.40 49.45 -63.87
N PRO A 158 -47.28 48.15 -63.52
CA PRO A 158 -48.08 47.55 -62.42
C PRO A 158 -47.38 46.47 -61.55
N ALA A 159 -47.87 46.34 -60.30
CA ALA A 159 -48.30 45.12 -59.58
C ALA A 159 -47.40 43.84 -59.53
N PRO A 160 -47.76 42.78 -58.75
CA PRO A 160 -46.92 42.27 -57.67
C PRO A 160 -46.31 40.90 -58.00
N GLY A 161 -45.07 40.67 -57.54
CA GLY A 161 -44.39 39.39 -57.64
C GLY A 161 -44.14 38.79 -56.26
N ASP A 162 -44.95 37.80 -55.91
CA ASP A 162 -44.72 36.80 -54.87
C ASP A 162 -43.26 36.31 -54.86
N VAL A 163 -42.58 36.44 -53.72
CA VAL A 163 -41.47 35.55 -53.36
C VAL A 163 -41.61 35.21 -51.87
N ARG A 164 -42.32 34.10 -51.62
CA ARG A 164 -42.20 33.31 -50.39
C ARG A 164 -40.80 32.72 -50.34
N GLY A 165 -40.07 33.01 -49.26
CA GLY A 165 -38.94 32.23 -48.78
C GLY A 165 -38.90 32.31 -47.25
N PRO A 166 -39.00 31.19 -46.51
CA PRO A 166 -38.70 31.15 -45.07
C PRO A 166 -37.17 31.26 -44.92
N VAL A 167 -36.55 31.67 -43.81
CA VAL A 167 -36.41 30.97 -42.53
C VAL A 167 -35.60 31.91 -41.61
N ALA A 168 -35.85 31.84 -40.30
CA ALA A 168 -34.95 32.21 -39.18
C ALA A 168 -34.46 33.67 -39.13
N GLY A 169 -34.75 34.48 -38.12
CA GLY A 169 -34.96 34.15 -36.72
C GLY A 169 -34.09 35.11 -35.92
N LEU A 170 -34.68 36.12 -35.30
CA LEU A 170 -34.05 36.92 -34.25
C LEU A 170 -35.15 37.41 -33.31
N SER A 171 -35.35 36.65 -32.24
CA SER A 171 -36.09 37.08 -31.07
C SER A 171 -35.25 38.08 -30.28
N ALA A 172 -35.76 39.29 -30.13
CA ALA A 172 -35.33 40.26 -29.13
C ALA A 172 -36.59 40.90 -28.54
N GLU A 173 -36.47 41.36 -27.29
CA GLU A 173 -37.47 42.06 -26.47
C GLU A 173 -38.40 41.07 -25.74
N THR A 174 -38.05 40.56 -24.55
CA THR A 174 -37.62 41.23 -23.30
C THR A 174 -38.60 42.30 -22.86
N GLU A 175 -39.49 41.92 -21.93
CA GLU A 175 -40.06 42.73 -20.83
C GLU A 175 -41.50 42.30 -20.53
N VAL A 176 -41.68 41.22 -19.76
CA VAL A 176 -42.78 41.12 -18.79
C VAL A 176 -42.35 40.17 -17.67
N SER A 177 -42.70 40.54 -16.43
CA SER A 177 -42.77 39.69 -15.24
C SER A 177 -41.65 39.83 -14.20
N ALA A 178 -41.47 41.07 -13.74
CA ALA A 178 -41.10 41.32 -12.36
C ALA A 178 -42.35 41.22 -11.48
N ARG A 179 -42.65 40.03 -10.95
CA ARG A 179 -43.55 39.85 -9.80
C ARG A 179 -43.32 38.46 -9.18
N GLN A 180 -42.99 38.47 -7.90
CA GLN A 180 -42.99 37.34 -6.95
C GLN A 180 -41.91 36.27 -7.14
N GLN A 181 -40.72 36.55 -6.60
CA GLN A 181 -39.82 35.51 -6.13
C GLN A 181 -39.18 35.92 -4.79
N GLU A 182 -40.04 36.29 -3.84
CA GLU A 182 -39.70 36.22 -2.42
C GLU A 182 -40.13 34.84 -1.92
N ASP A 183 -39.32 34.25 -1.03
CA ASP A 183 -39.47 32.91 -0.44
C ASP A 183 -39.18 31.67 -1.30
N LYS A 184 -37.88 31.39 -1.45
CA LYS A 184 -37.23 30.15 -0.98
C LYS A 184 -35.74 30.25 -1.26
N GLY A 185 -35.06 31.06 -0.43
CA GLY A 185 -33.62 30.92 -0.23
C GLY A 185 -33.36 29.54 0.36
N ALA A 186 -33.28 28.52 -0.51
CA ALA A 186 -32.78 27.21 -0.16
C ALA A 186 -31.34 27.43 0.28
N THR A 187 -31.15 27.65 1.58
CA THR A 187 -29.85 27.66 2.22
C THR A 187 -29.13 26.43 1.71
N LEU A 188 -28.09 26.66 0.89
CA LEU A 188 -27.21 25.60 0.41
C LEU A 188 -26.75 24.86 1.65
N LYS A 189 -27.34 23.69 1.90
CA LYS A 189 -27.12 22.92 3.12
C LYS A 189 -25.66 22.48 3.05
N LYS A 190 -24.82 23.21 3.78
CA LYS A 190 -23.39 22.97 3.90
C LYS A 190 -23.17 21.50 4.25
N ALA A 191 -22.19 20.87 3.61
CA ALA A 191 -21.78 19.52 3.94
C ALA A 191 -21.39 19.44 5.42
N VAL A 192 -21.81 18.37 6.07
CA VAL A 192 -21.54 18.10 7.48
C VAL A 192 -20.03 18.03 7.70
N SER A 193 -19.55 18.81 8.66
CA SER A 193 -18.12 18.96 8.92
C SER A 193 -17.62 18.07 10.06
N SER A 194 -18.52 17.66 10.96
CA SER A 194 -18.21 16.90 12.16
C SER A 194 -19.16 15.71 12.37
N LEU A 195 -18.74 14.71 13.16
CA LEU A 195 -19.59 13.54 13.47
C LEU A 195 -20.85 13.92 14.26
N HIS A 196 -20.79 14.98 15.05
CA HIS A 196 -21.85 15.36 15.99
C HIS A 196 -23.08 15.97 15.27
N GLU A 197 -22.88 16.40 14.03
CA GLU A 197 -23.94 16.90 13.14
C GLU A 197 -24.69 15.75 12.42
N LEU A 198 -24.21 14.50 12.51
CA LEU A 198 -24.83 13.34 11.90
C LEU A 198 -25.84 12.67 12.85
N PRO A 199 -26.83 11.92 12.31
CA PRO A 199 -27.67 11.05 13.14
C PRO A 199 -26.82 10.09 13.98
N SER A 200 -27.19 9.89 15.25
CA SER A 200 -26.42 9.11 16.23
C SER A 200 -25.95 7.75 15.69
N ASP A 201 -26.88 6.98 15.11
CA ASP A 201 -26.60 5.65 14.58
C ASP A 201 -25.53 5.66 13.47
N LEU A 202 -25.55 6.70 12.62
CA LEU A 202 -24.56 6.85 11.56
C LEU A 202 -23.23 7.34 12.13
N ALA A 203 -23.24 8.26 13.08
CA ALA A 203 -22.02 8.76 13.72
C ALA A 203 -21.25 7.60 14.41
N GLU A 204 -21.96 6.75 15.14
CA GLU A 204 -21.40 5.57 15.81
C GLU A 204 -20.83 4.58 14.79
N ALA A 205 -21.57 4.26 13.72
CA ALA A 205 -21.09 3.38 12.66
C ALA A 205 -19.83 3.95 11.96
N LEU A 206 -19.78 5.26 11.71
CA LEU A 206 -18.62 5.88 11.08
C LEU A 206 -17.41 5.97 12.01
N GLN A 207 -17.60 5.96 13.32
CA GLN A 207 -16.52 6.08 14.29
C GLN A 207 -15.51 4.93 14.18
N ALA A 208 -15.98 3.71 13.92
CA ALA A 208 -15.13 2.54 13.67
C ALA A 208 -14.27 2.65 12.39
N HIS A 209 -14.71 3.46 11.41
CA HIS A 209 -14.04 3.60 10.12
C HIS A 209 -13.24 4.91 9.97
N LEU A 210 -13.13 5.72 11.03
CA LEU A 210 -12.31 6.92 11.00
C LEU A 210 -10.84 6.54 10.83
N PRO A 211 -10.16 6.99 9.76
CA PRO A 211 -8.75 6.70 9.59
C PRO A 211 -7.97 7.34 10.75
N LYS A 212 -7.06 6.58 11.37
CA LYS A 212 -6.19 7.06 12.46
C LYS A 212 -5.26 8.18 11.98
N ILE A 213 -4.78 8.06 10.75
CA ILE A 213 -3.90 9.02 10.07
C ILE A 213 -4.63 9.49 8.82
N HIS A 214 -4.79 10.80 8.67
CA HIS A 214 -5.34 11.41 7.47
C HIS A 214 -4.23 12.09 6.70
N SER A 215 -3.99 11.66 5.46
CA SER A 215 -2.97 12.28 4.62
C SER A 215 -3.44 13.66 4.20
N SER A 216 -2.57 14.67 4.25
CA SER A 216 -2.86 16.00 3.68
C SER A 216 -3.06 15.96 2.15
N GLN A 217 -2.64 14.86 1.51
CA GLN A 217 -2.87 14.61 0.09
C GLN A 217 -4.28 14.07 -0.22
N ASP A 218 -5.03 13.62 0.79
CA ASP A 218 -6.39 13.15 0.59
C ASP A 218 -7.32 14.34 0.34
N LYS A 219 -7.99 14.31 -0.82
CA LYS A 219 -8.91 15.38 -1.23
C LYS A 219 -10.30 15.29 -0.58
N LEU A 220 -10.57 14.18 0.11
CA LEU A 220 -11.80 13.95 0.86
C LEU A 220 -11.53 14.24 2.33
N SER A 221 -12.49 14.84 3.03
CA SER A 221 -12.39 15.02 4.48
C SER A 221 -12.32 13.67 5.20
N ARG A 222 -11.81 13.67 6.44
CA ARG A 222 -11.75 12.47 7.30
C ARG A 222 -13.11 11.77 7.43
N LEU A 223 -14.19 12.56 7.54
CA LEU A 223 -15.56 12.07 7.63
C LEU A 223 -16.04 11.46 6.31
N GLN A 224 -15.77 12.11 5.18
CA GLN A 224 -16.09 11.59 3.85
C GLN A 224 -15.36 10.28 3.56
N MET A 225 -14.09 10.18 3.98
CA MET A 225 -13.31 8.93 3.87
C MET A 225 -13.89 7.81 4.75
N ALA A 226 -14.26 8.11 6.00
CA ALA A 226 -14.90 7.14 6.88
C ALA A 226 -16.23 6.63 6.30
N PHE A 227 -17.04 7.54 5.74
CA PHE A 227 -18.30 7.18 5.07
C PHE A 227 -18.08 6.30 3.84
N LEU A 228 -17.06 6.61 3.03
CA LEU A 228 -16.69 5.80 1.89
C LEU A 228 -16.30 4.37 2.32
N LEU A 229 -15.44 4.24 3.34
CA LEU A 229 -14.99 2.95 3.86
C LEU A 229 -16.15 2.12 4.42
N TYR A 230 -17.01 2.75 5.24
CA TYR A 230 -18.21 2.13 5.78
C TYR A 230 -19.12 1.57 4.67
N GLN A 231 -19.39 2.35 3.62
CA GLN A 231 -20.25 1.89 2.53
C GLN A 231 -19.59 0.81 1.66
N MET A 232 -18.27 0.90 1.43
CA MET A 232 -17.54 -0.15 0.71
C MET A 232 -17.60 -1.50 1.43
N GLU A 233 -17.52 -1.47 2.76
CA GLU A 233 -17.62 -2.65 3.61
C GLU A 233 -19.04 -3.21 3.62
N ARG A 234 -20.04 -2.35 3.87
CA ARG A 234 -21.46 -2.74 3.87
C ARG A 234 -21.94 -3.33 2.54
N MET A 235 -21.37 -2.91 1.41
CA MET A 235 -21.72 -3.44 0.08
C MET A 235 -20.86 -4.63 -0.35
N GLU A 236 -19.94 -5.11 0.50
CA GLU A 236 -19.02 -6.21 0.22
C GLU A 236 -18.35 -6.13 -1.17
N ILE A 237 -17.70 -5.00 -1.46
CA ILE A 237 -17.07 -4.80 -2.76
C ILE A 237 -15.88 -5.76 -2.94
N LYS A 238 -16.14 -6.89 -3.60
CA LYS A 238 -15.15 -7.95 -3.89
C LYS A 238 -14.39 -7.74 -5.20
N ASP A 239 -14.88 -6.87 -6.08
CA ASP A 239 -14.34 -6.70 -7.43
C ASP A 239 -14.36 -5.25 -7.96
N CYS A 240 -13.58 -5.02 -9.02
CA CYS A 240 -13.49 -3.71 -9.68
C CYS A 240 -14.55 -3.48 -10.77
N LYS A 241 -15.33 -4.51 -11.16
CA LYS A 241 -16.18 -4.47 -12.37
C LYS A 241 -17.35 -3.48 -12.26
N GLN A 242 -17.78 -3.16 -11.04
CA GLN A 242 -18.96 -2.30 -10.78
C GLN A 242 -18.62 -1.01 -10.00
N LEU A 243 -17.36 -0.58 -10.00
CA LEU A 243 -16.96 0.58 -9.18
C LEU A 243 -17.70 1.87 -9.54
N THR A 244 -18.02 2.09 -10.81
CA THR A 244 -18.75 3.29 -11.24
C THR A 244 -20.17 3.33 -10.66
N GLU A 245 -20.91 2.22 -10.76
CA GLU A 245 -22.28 2.15 -10.24
C GLU A 245 -22.29 2.19 -8.71
N ARG A 246 -21.35 1.50 -8.06
CA ARG A 246 -21.21 1.56 -6.61
C ARG A 246 -20.80 2.95 -6.12
N ALA A 247 -19.93 3.66 -6.84
CA ALA A 247 -19.59 5.05 -6.54
C ALA A 247 -20.82 5.97 -6.66
N ARG A 248 -21.71 5.74 -7.64
CA ARG A 248 -22.97 6.46 -7.77
C ARG A 248 -23.91 6.21 -6.59
N ILE A 249 -24.11 4.95 -6.19
CA ILE A 249 -24.92 4.60 -5.02
C ILE A 249 -24.36 5.24 -3.75
N ILE A 250 -23.04 5.14 -3.57
CA ILE A 250 -22.34 5.76 -2.44
C ILE A 250 -22.62 7.25 -2.45
N TYR A 251 -22.34 7.96 -3.56
CA TYR A 251 -22.56 9.39 -3.75
C TYR A 251 -23.98 9.83 -3.43
N THR A 252 -24.99 9.18 -4.00
CA THR A 252 -26.40 9.49 -3.73
C THR A 252 -26.71 9.40 -2.23
N LYS A 253 -26.30 8.31 -1.58
CA LYS A 253 -26.54 8.11 -0.13
C LYS A 253 -25.85 9.16 0.73
N GLY A 254 -24.63 9.56 0.43
CA GLY A 254 -23.96 10.59 1.23
C GLY A 254 -24.46 11.99 0.92
N VAL A 255 -25.00 12.28 -0.27
CA VAL A 255 -25.75 13.53 -0.51
C VAL A 255 -27.03 13.54 0.36
N GLU A 256 -27.77 12.44 0.42
CA GLU A 256 -28.94 12.29 1.30
C GLU A 256 -28.58 12.48 2.78
N LYS A 257 -27.43 11.95 3.20
CA LYS A 257 -26.89 12.07 4.56
C LYS A 257 -26.09 13.36 4.79
N ARG A 258 -26.05 14.29 3.83
CA ARG A 258 -25.31 15.57 3.86
C ARG A 258 -23.80 15.45 4.10
N ILE A 259 -23.20 14.30 3.76
CA ILE A 259 -21.75 14.06 3.78
C ILE A 259 -21.04 14.77 2.62
N TRP A 260 -21.71 14.89 1.47
CA TRP A 260 -21.24 15.68 0.33
C TRP A 260 -22.25 16.77 -0.01
N SER A 261 -21.74 17.88 -0.53
CA SER A 261 -22.60 18.83 -1.25
C SER A 261 -22.84 18.33 -2.69
N LYS A 262 -24.00 18.64 -3.26
CA LYS A 262 -24.34 18.27 -4.65
C LYS A 262 -23.36 18.87 -5.65
N ASP A 263 -22.90 20.08 -5.36
CA ASP A 263 -22.00 20.85 -6.21
C ASP A 263 -20.52 20.67 -5.83
N GLU A 264 -20.23 19.74 -4.90
CA GLU A 264 -18.87 19.50 -4.46
C GLU A 264 -18.08 18.73 -5.52
N THR A 265 -17.00 19.33 -6.01
CA THR A 265 -16.03 18.68 -6.89
C THR A 265 -14.64 18.78 -6.28
N PRO A 266 -13.98 17.65 -5.94
CA PRO A 266 -12.61 17.67 -5.44
C PRO A 266 -11.66 18.30 -6.46
N ARG A 267 -10.70 19.12 -6.00
CA ARG A 267 -9.76 19.82 -6.89
C ARG A 267 -9.03 18.84 -7.82
N GLY A 268 -8.99 19.15 -9.11
CA GLY A 268 -8.31 18.34 -10.11
C GLY A 268 -9.02 17.02 -10.47
N THR A 269 -10.31 16.91 -10.18
CA THR A 269 -11.17 15.86 -10.75
C THR A 269 -12.40 16.49 -11.38
N PRO A 270 -12.89 15.98 -12.53
CA PRO A 270 -14.03 16.55 -13.24
C PRO A 270 -15.37 16.31 -12.52
N SER A 271 -15.45 15.32 -11.63
CA SER A 271 -16.65 15.06 -10.82
C SER A 271 -16.32 14.30 -9.54
N MET A 272 -17.16 14.47 -8.51
CA MET A 272 -17.09 13.66 -7.27
C MET A 272 -17.23 12.16 -7.56
N LEU A 273 -18.09 11.78 -8.52
CA LEU A 273 -18.28 10.38 -8.92
C LEU A 273 -17.00 9.73 -9.43
N LEU A 274 -16.26 10.43 -10.31
CA LEU A 274 -14.98 9.92 -10.81
C LEU A 274 -13.96 9.79 -9.68
N HIS A 275 -13.91 10.79 -8.79
CA HIS A 275 -13.01 10.78 -7.65
C HIS A 275 -13.31 9.61 -6.70
N LEU A 276 -14.58 9.37 -6.36
CA LEU A 276 -14.99 8.24 -5.52
C LEU A 276 -14.64 6.91 -6.18
N ARG A 277 -14.94 6.73 -7.48
CA ARG A 277 -14.57 5.52 -8.22
C ARG A 277 -13.07 5.23 -8.14
N ASP A 278 -12.25 6.24 -8.41
CA ASP A 278 -10.80 6.08 -8.42
C ASP A 278 -10.27 5.82 -7.00
N ARG A 279 -10.86 6.48 -5.99
CA ARG A 279 -10.49 6.24 -4.60
C ARG A 279 -10.88 4.83 -4.14
N MET A 280 -12.06 4.34 -4.51
CA MET A 280 -12.48 2.96 -4.25
C MET A 280 -11.52 1.96 -4.91
N ARG A 281 -11.09 2.22 -6.15
CA ARG A 281 -10.10 1.41 -6.86
C ARG A 281 -8.76 1.37 -6.10
N GLN A 282 -8.26 2.52 -5.64
CA GLN A 282 -7.03 2.60 -4.85
C GLN A 282 -7.13 1.83 -3.53
N ILE A 283 -8.23 2.01 -2.79
CA ILE A 283 -8.48 1.29 -1.52
C ILE A 283 -8.53 -0.22 -1.78
N PHE A 284 -9.22 -0.64 -2.84
CA PHE A 284 -9.33 -2.04 -3.23
C PHE A 284 -7.95 -2.64 -3.58
N LEU A 285 -7.16 -1.95 -4.40
CA LEU A 285 -5.80 -2.39 -4.76
C LEU A 285 -4.90 -2.50 -3.52
N LYS A 286 -4.96 -1.52 -2.61
CA LYS A 286 -4.20 -1.55 -1.36
C LYS A 286 -4.60 -2.74 -0.48
N ARG A 287 -5.90 -2.97 -0.29
CA ARG A 287 -6.41 -4.12 0.48
C ARG A 287 -6.01 -5.46 -0.16
N ARG A 288 -6.07 -5.56 -1.49
CA ARG A 288 -5.65 -6.77 -2.21
C ARG A 288 -4.16 -7.05 -2.04
N LEU A 289 -3.31 -6.03 -2.15
CA LEU A 289 -1.87 -6.17 -1.94
C LEU A 289 -1.55 -6.58 -0.49
N SER A 290 -2.22 -5.98 0.50
CA SER A 290 -2.08 -6.39 1.91
C SER A 290 -2.48 -7.85 2.13
N ARG A 291 -3.61 -8.30 1.57
CA ARG A 291 -4.01 -9.72 1.66
C ARG A 291 -3.03 -10.66 0.97
N GLN A 292 -2.55 -10.32 -0.22
CA GLN A 292 -1.56 -11.14 -0.91
C GLN A 292 -0.24 -11.23 -0.14
N PHE A 293 0.15 -10.15 0.56
CA PHE A 293 1.30 -10.18 1.44
C PHE A 293 1.06 -11.08 2.65
N GLU A 294 -0.08 -10.93 3.34
CA GLU A 294 -0.48 -11.79 4.47
C GLU A 294 -0.54 -13.27 4.06
N GLU A 295 -1.13 -13.59 2.90
CA GLU A 295 -1.18 -14.95 2.35
C GLU A 295 0.22 -15.53 2.09
N ARG A 296 1.15 -14.74 1.54
CA ARG A 296 2.54 -15.19 1.36
C ARG A 296 3.26 -15.43 2.67
N VAL A 297 3.02 -14.60 3.67
CA VAL A 297 3.61 -14.77 5.01
C VAL A 297 3.07 -16.05 5.66
N ILE A 298 1.75 -16.27 5.62
CA ILE A 298 1.10 -17.48 6.14
C ILE A 298 1.62 -18.72 5.40
N GLU A 299 1.74 -18.65 4.08
CA GLU A 299 2.25 -19.76 3.28
C GLU A 299 3.74 -20.05 3.58
N GLY A 300 4.55 -19.02 3.78
CA GLY A 300 5.94 -19.18 4.22
C GLY A 300 6.06 -19.82 5.61
N ILE A 301 5.17 -19.48 6.54
CA ILE A 301 5.09 -20.13 7.87
C ILE A 301 4.67 -21.60 7.71
N ARG A 302 3.66 -21.89 6.89
CA ARG A 302 3.19 -23.25 6.62
C ARG A 302 4.30 -24.13 6.03
N GLN A 303 5.07 -23.60 5.07
CA GLN A 303 6.21 -24.31 4.49
C GLN A 303 7.31 -24.59 5.51
N LYS A 304 7.59 -23.64 6.42
CA LYS A 304 8.55 -23.86 7.51
C LYS A 304 8.07 -24.94 8.48
N MET A 305 6.79 -24.92 8.87
CA MET A 305 6.21 -25.96 9.73
C MET A 305 6.27 -27.35 9.08
N SER A 306 5.92 -27.45 7.79
CA SER A 306 6.00 -28.72 7.06
C SER A 306 7.44 -29.26 6.96
N ARG A 307 8.45 -28.37 6.79
CA ARG A 307 9.86 -28.79 6.84
C ARG A 307 10.25 -29.33 8.22
N LEU A 308 9.82 -28.66 9.29
CA LEU A 308 10.09 -29.11 10.65
C LEU A 308 9.45 -30.47 10.96
N GLU A 309 8.21 -30.69 10.52
CA GLU A 309 7.52 -31.98 10.65
C GLU A 309 8.24 -33.10 9.88
N ASN A 310 8.72 -32.81 8.66
CA ASN A 310 9.48 -33.77 7.87
C ASN A 310 10.85 -34.09 8.48
N THR A 311 11.56 -33.08 9.01
CA THR A 311 12.84 -33.32 9.71
C THR A 311 12.64 -34.09 11.01
N SER A 312 11.59 -33.79 11.77
CA SER A 312 11.26 -34.52 13.00
C SER A 312 10.94 -35.98 12.69
N SER A 313 10.20 -36.25 11.61
CA SER A 313 9.90 -37.62 11.17
C SER A 313 11.15 -38.37 10.70
N ALA A 314 12.08 -37.70 10.03
CA ALA A 314 13.35 -38.30 9.61
C ALA A 314 14.23 -38.69 10.81
N VAL A 315 14.33 -37.84 11.83
CA VAL A 315 15.09 -38.14 13.06
C VAL A 315 14.49 -39.33 13.82
N VAL A 316 13.15 -39.44 13.88
CA VAL A 316 12.48 -40.60 14.51
C VAL A 316 12.68 -41.88 13.70
N ALA A 317 12.72 -41.80 12.37
CA ALA A 317 12.95 -42.95 11.50
C ALA A 317 14.41 -43.48 11.57
N GLU A 318 15.40 -42.60 11.73
CA GLU A 318 16.80 -43.04 11.96
C GLU A 318 16.99 -43.66 13.35
N ALA A 319 16.20 -43.27 14.35
CA ALA A 319 16.20 -43.88 15.68
C ALA A 319 15.46 -45.25 15.72
N GLY A 320 15.49 -46.02 14.63
CA GLY A 320 14.64 -47.17 14.39
C GLY A 320 14.63 -48.22 15.53
N PRO A 321 13.62 -49.11 15.57
CA PRO A 321 13.32 -50.01 16.71
C PRO A 321 14.37 -51.09 17.01
N GLY A 322 15.53 -51.06 16.35
CA GLY A 322 16.54 -52.10 16.36
C GLY A 322 17.79 -51.80 17.21
N HIS A 323 17.91 -50.64 17.86
CA HIS A 323 19.00 -50.42 18.81
C HIS A 323 18.68 -51.06 20.16
N THR A 324 18.57 -52.39 20.14
CA THR A 324 18.74 -53.23 21.33
C THR A 324 20.10 -52.91 21.92
N SER A 325 20.09 -52.47 23.19
CA SER A 325 21.20 -52.37 24.13
C SER A 325 22.49 -53.05 23.67
N ARG A 326 23.32 -52.35 22.88
CA ARG A 326 24.73 -52.67 22.83
C ARG A 326 25.34 -51.95 24.02
N LYS A 327 25.43 -52.65 25.16
CA LYS A 327 26.24 -52.21 26.29
C LYS A 327 27.60 -51.77 25.73
N PRO A 328 28.08 -50.55 26.01
CA PRO A 328 29.41 -50.15 25.59
C PRO A 328 30.40 -51.15 26.19
N GLN A 329 31.04 -51.95 25.34
CA GLN A 329 32.23 -52.68 25.74
C GLN A 329 33.34 -51.65 25.90
N VAL A 330 33.58 -51.27 27.16
CA VAL A 330 34.75 -50.53 27.58
C VAL A 330 35.96 -51.43 27.32
N SER A 331 36.61 -51.25 26.16
CA SER A 331 37.90 -51.86 25.89
C SER A 331 38.97 -51.03 26.59
N VAL A 332 39.40 -51.50 27.76
CA VAL A 332 40.54 -50.96 28.50
C VAL A 332 41.80 -51.05 27.63
N PRO A 333 42.47 -49.92 27.30
CA PRO A 333 43.74 -49.96 26.60
C PRO A 333 44.82 -50.50 27.56
N LYS A 334 45.47 -51.61 27.17
CA LYS A 334 46.66 -52.12 27.86
C LYS A 334 47.78 -51.08 27.76
N SER A 335 48.09 -50.43 28.88
CA SER A 335 49.29 -49.62 29.05
C SER A 335 50.51 -50.53 28.97
N SER A 336 51.37 -50.26 27.99
CA SER A 336 52.70 -50.84 27.90
C SER A 336 53.63 -50.08 28.85
N VAL A 337 54.02 -50.75 29.93
CA VAL A 337 55.10 -50.34 30.82
C VAL A 337 56.43 -50.38 30.07
N LYS A 338 57.18 -49.28 30.12
CA LYS A 338 58.63 -49.26 29.92
C LYS A 338 59.27 -48.15 30.72
#